data_AF-A0A369TB50-F1
#
_entry.id   AF-A0A369TB50-F1
#
_cell.length_a   1.000
_cell.length_b   1.000
_cell.length_c   1.000
_cell.angle_alpha   90.00
_cell.angle_beta   90.00
_cell.angle_gamma   90.00
#
_symmetry.space_group_name_H-M   'P 1'
#
loop_
_entity.id
_entity.type
_entity.pdbx_description
1 polymer ?
#
loop_
_entity_poly.entity_id
_entity_poly.type
_entity_poly.pdbx_seq_one_letter_code
_entity_poly.pdbx_strand_id
1 'polypeptide(L)'
;MPHDTQGRIGPQDLGGLDGDSVDPSEHDLAQWERMVDAMTRLMYREKIFGDAAQLREGIEALGPDVYQRLSYFERWAASSARKCVMEGLVTQEELDERIAQIRERGRDGA
;
A
#
# COMPACT_ATOMS: atom_id res chain seq x y z
N MET A 1 -12.40 -26.90 -13.03
CA MET A 1 -13.49 -26.88 -12.02
C MET A 1 -13.77 -25.41 -11.75
N PRO A 2 -15.02 -24.93 -11.75
CA PRO A 2 -15.26 -23.53 -11.42
C PRO A 2 -14.99 -23.33 -9.91
N HIS A 3 -13.99 -22.51 -9.57
CA HIS A 3 -13.73 -22.13 -8.19
C HIS A 3 -14.79 -21.11 -7.77
N ASP A 4 -15.65 -21.55 -6.85
CA ASP A 4 -16.69 -20.73 -6.24
C ASP A 4 -16.03 -19.55 -5.50
N THR A 5 -16.35 -18.32 -5.90
CA THR A 5 -15.89 -17.10 -5.25
C THR A 5 -16.59 -16.83 -3.90
N GLN A 6 -17.59 -17.65 -3.55
CA GLN A 6 -18.36 -17.53 -2.31
C GLN A 6 -17.55 -18.08 -1.10
N GLY A 7 -16.62 -17.29 -0.59
CA GLY A 7 -15.85 -17.67 0.61
C GLY A 7 -14.55 -16.91 0.88
N ARG A 8 -14.16 -15.97 0.02
CA ARG A 8 -12.91 -15.22 0.21
C ARG A 8 -12.99 -14.27 1.40
N ILE A 9 -11.96 -14.29 2.24
CA ILE A 9 -11.87 -13.39 3.41
C ILE A 9 -11.54 -11.93 3.03
N GLY A 10 -10.97 -11.70 1.84
CA GLY A 10 -10.59 -10.38 1.36
C GLY A 10 -9.87 -10.42 0.01
N PRO A 11 -9.44 -9.27 -0.54
CA PRO A 11 -8.81 -9.20 -1.86
C PRO A 11 -7.45 -9.92 -1.96
N GLN A 12 -6.79 -10.16 -0.84
CA GLN A 12 -5.56 -10.93 -0.71
C GLN A 12 -5.77 -12.45 -0.82
N ASP A 13 -7.00 -12.93 -0.64
CA ASP A 13 -7.33 -14.35 -0.58
C ASP A 13 -7.47 -14.94 -2.00
N LEU A 14 -6.31 -15.10 -2.66
CA LEU A 14 -6.20 -15.60 -4.03
C LEU A 14 -5.79 -17.08 -4.09
N GLY A 15 -5.69 -17.75 -2.94
CA GLY A 15 -5.25 -19.14 -2.85
C GLY A 15 -6.20 -20.09 -3.58
N GLY A 16 -5.64 -20.95 -4.44
CA GLY A 16 -6.41 -21.97 -5.16
C GLY A 16 -7.17 -21.47 -6.38
N LEU A 17 -6.94 -20.22 -6.81
CA LEU A 17 -7.47 -19.70 -8.07
C LEU A 17 -6.56 -20.02 -9.24
N ASP A 18 -7.16 -20.12 -10.41
CA ASP A 18 -6.40 -20.12 -11.66
C ASP A 18 -5.68 -18.78 -11.83
N GLY A 19 -4.43 -18.84 -12.30
CA GLY A 19 -3.60 -17.68 -12.57
C GLY A 19 -2.80 -17.86 -13.85
N ASP A 20 -2.35 -16.75 -14.41
CA ASP A 20 -1.53 -16.75 -15.62
C ASP A 20 -0.06 -17.14 -15.31
N SER A 21 0.71 -17.41 -16.36
CA SER A 21 2.16 -17.60 -16.23
C SER A 21 2.82 -16.35 -15.64
N VAL A 22 3.73 -16.56 -14.68
CA VAL A 22 4.47 -15.49 -14.01
C VAL A 22 5.86 -15.34 -14.62
N ASP A 23 6.32 -14.09 -14.80
CA ASP A 23 7.73 -13.79 -15.05
C ASP A 23 8.48 -13.69 -13.70
N PRO A 24 9.46 -14.57 -13.43
CA PRO A 24 10.23 -14.56 -12.18
C PRO A 24 11.45 -13.62 -12.21
N SER A 25 11.63 -12.83 -13.27
CA SER A 25 12.75 -11.90 -13.37
C SER A 25 12.76 -10.88 -12.23
N GLU A 26 13.97 -10.47 -11.80
CA GLU A 26 14.09 -9.43 -10.78
C GLU A 26 13.72 -8.07 -11.36
N HIS A 27 12.98 -7.28 -10.59
CA HIS A 27 12.63 -5.91 -10.94
C HIS A 27 13.52 -4.92 -10.18
N ASP A 28 14.07 -3.95 -10.90
CA ASP A 28 14.80 -2.85 -10.29
C ASP A 28 13.86 -1.96 -9.50
N LEU A 29 14.14 -1.83 -8.19
CA LEU A 29 13.37 -0.94 -7.33
C LEU A 29 13.68 0.51 -7.65
N ALA A 30 12.63 1.24 -8.02
CA ALA A 30 12.65 2.68 -8.16
C ALA A 30 13.00 3.35 -6.83
N GLN A 31 13.56 4.57 -6.91
CA GLN A 31 13.96 5.31 -5.71
C GLN A 31 12.79 5.52 -4.73
N TRP A 32 11.58 5.77 -5.24
CA TRP A 32 10.40 5.98 -4.40
C TRP A 32 9.95 4.71 -3.67
N GLU A 33 10.11 3.53 -4.28
CA GLU A 33 9.79 2.24 -3.65
C GLU A 33 10.70 2.00 -2.45
N ARG A 34 11.99 2.30 -2.61
CA ARG A 34 12.97 2.27 -1.51
C ARG A 34 12.64 3.26 -0.40
N MET A 35 12.11 4.44 -0.74
CA MET A 35 11.65 5.42 0.26
C MET A 35 10.44 4.92 1.03
N VAL A 36 9.48 4.27 0.36
CA VAL A 36 8.30 3.67 1.02
C VAL A 36 8.74 2.55 1.97
N ASP A 37 9.59 1.62 1.53
CA ASP A 37 10.14 0.57 2.40
C ASP A 37 10.87 1.16 3.62
N ALA A 38 11.76 2.15 3.39
CA ALA A 38 12.47 2.82 4.48
C ALA A 38 11.52 3.52 5.47
N MET A 39 10.46 4.16 4.98
CA MET A 39 9.45 4.81 5.81
C MET A 39 8.66 3.80 6.63
N THR A 40 8.19 2.72 6.02
CA THR A 40 7.48 1.65 6.72
C THR A 40 8.36 1.01 7.79
N ARG A 41 9.66 0.79 7.52
CA ARG A 41 10.64 0.32 8.53
C ARG A 41 10.83 1.31 9.68
N LEU A 42 10.87 2.61 9.39
CA LEU A 42 10.94 3.63 10.43
C LEU A 42 9.69 3.58 11.30
N MET A 43 8.50 3.45 10.71
CA MET A 43 7.25 3.32 11.46
C MET A 43 7.23 2.08 12.38
N TYR A 44 7.84 0.97 11.97
CA TYR A 44 8.05 -0.19 12.86
C TYR A 44 8.99 0.13 14.01
N ARG A 45 10.13 0.76 13.72
CA ARG A 45 11.12 1.13 14.73
C ARG A 45 10.54 2.08 15.79
N GLU A 46 9.74 3.05 15.35
CA GLU A 46 9.07 4.01 16.22
C GLU A 46 7.76 3.45 16.83
N LYS A 47 7.46 2.16 16.62
CA LYS A 47 6.29 1.45 17.17
C LYS A 47 4.94 2.05 16.76
N ILE A 48 4.91 2.80 15.67
CA ILE A 48 3.67 3.25 15.03
C ILE A 48 2.94 2.03 14.47
N PHE A 49 3.67 1.17 13.75
CA PHE A 49 3.21 -0.20 13.51
C PHE A 49 3.72 -1.12 14.62
N GLY A 50 2.81 -1.86 15.25
CA GLY A 50 3.15 -2.86 16.26
C GLY A 50 3.76 -4.13 15.64
N ASP A 51 3.25 -4.56 14.49
CA ASP A 51 3.72 -5.75 13.78
C ASP A 51 3.31 -5.74 12.29
N ALA A 52 3.75 -6.77 11.56
CA ALA A 52 3.40 -6.96 10.16
C ALA A 52 1.89 -7.14 9.92
N ALA A 53 1.11 -7.55 10.93
CA ALA A 53 -0.33 -7.73 10.78
C ALA A 53 -1.03 -6.38 10.63
N GLN A 54 -0.58 -5.32 11.32
CA GLN A 54 -1.18 -3.99 11.18
C GLN A 54 -0.96 -3.36 9.79
N LEU A 55 0.20 -3.59 9.17
CA LEU A 55 0.41 -3.17 7.78
C LEU A 55 -0.49 -3.96 6.82
N ARG A 56 -0.64 -5.28 7.05
CA ARG A 56 -1.54 -6.10 6.22
C ARG A 56 -2.99 -5.68 6.35
N GLU A 57 -3.47 -5.44 7.57
CA GLU A 57 -4.84 -4.99 7.82
C GLU A 57 -5.15 -3.73 7.02
N GLY A 58 -4.27 -2.73 7.03
CA GLY A 58 -4.48 -1.52 6.25
C GLY A 58 -4.45 -1.73 4.72
N ILE A 59 -3.66 -2.67 4.22
CA ILE A 59 -3.64 -3.06 2.79
C ILE A 59 -4.93 -3.79 2.42
N GLU A 60 -5.39 -4.72 3.25
CA GLU A 60 -6.59 -5.53 3.03
C GLU A 60 -7.86 -4.67 3.09
N ALA A 61 -7.83 -3.59 3.88
CA ALA A 61 -8.90 -2.59 3.98
C ALA A 61 -9.05 -1.67 2.75
N LEU A 62 -8.16 -1.72 1.75
CA LEU A 62 -8.24 -0.88 0.54
C LEU A 62 -9.46 -1.21 -0.35
N GLY A 63 -10.07 -2.37 -0.15
CA GLY A 63 -11.15 -2.88 -0.99
C GLY A 63 -10.64 -3.48 -2.32
N PRO A 64 -11.43 -4.32 -3.01
CA PRO A 64 -10.95 -5.12 -4.14
C PRO A 64 -10.41 -4.31 -5.31
N ASP A 65 -11.11 -3.25 -5.71
CA ASP A 65 -10.75 -2.46 -6.89
C ASP A 65 -9.43 -1.70 -6.70
N VAL A 66 -9.24 -1.11 -5.51
CA VAL A 66 -8.01 -0.37 -5.19
C VAL A 66 -6.85 -1.34 -4.99
N TYR A 67 -7.08 -2.46 -4.30
CA TYR A 67 -6.06 -3.49 -4.07
C TYR A 67 -5.48 -4.03 -5.38
N GLN A 68 -6.33 -4.30 -6.37
CA GLN A 68 -5.91 -4.82 -7.67
C GLN A 68 -5.20 -3.78 -8.53
N ARG A 69 -5.60 -2.50 -8.42
CA ARG A 69 -5.02 -1.41 -9.22
C ARG A 69 -3.65 -0.95 -8.71
N LEU A 70 -3.45 -0.97 -7.40
CA LEU A 70 -2.20 -0.50 -6.79
C LEU A 70 -1.09 -1.55 -6.88
N SER A 71 0.11 -1.09 -7.22
CA SER A 71 1.34 -1.87 -7.14
C SER A 71 1.67 -2.26 -5.68
N TYR A 72 2.66 -3.14 -5.51
CA TYR A 72 3.05 -3.65 -4.20
C TYR A 72 3.42 -2.53 -3.22
N PHE A 73 4.31 -1.61 -3.61
CA PHE A 73 4.74 -0.50 -2.76
C PHE A 73 3.70 0.63 -2.68
N GLU A 74 2.82 0.77 -3.67
CA GLU A 74 1.68 1.71 -3.57
C GLU A 74 0.70 1.28 -2.47
N ARG A 75 0.45 -0.04 -2.33
CA ARG A 75 -0.36 -0.57 -1.22
C ARG A 75 0.28 -0.28 0.14
N TRP A 76 1.60 -0.44 0.25
CA TRP A 76 2.34 -0.11 1.47
C TRP A 76 2.27 1.39 1.81
N ALA A 77 2.41 2.26 0.80
CA ALA A 77 2.27 3.70 0.98
C ALA A 77 0.85 4.06 1.45
N ALA A 78 -0.18 3.48 0.84
CA ALA A 78 -1.57 3.73 1.23
C ALA A 78 -1.86 3.28 2.67
N SER A 79 -1.41 2.08 3.05
CA SER A 79 -1.59 1.58 4.42
C SER A 79 -0.79 2.39 5.45
N SER A 80 0.42 2.84 5.11
CA SER A 80 1.24 3.68 5.98
C SER A 80 0.58 5.06 6.20
N ALA A 81 0.09 5.68 5.13
CA ALA A 81 -0.64 6.96 5.21
C ALA A 81 -1.90 6.83 6.07
N ARG A 82 -2.71 5.78 5.85
CA ARG A 82 -3.88 5.47 6.68
C ARG A 82 -3.51 5.34 8.15
N LYS A 83 -2.41 4.62 8.45
CA LYS A 83 -1.95 4.44 9.84
C LYS A 83 -1.55 5.77 10.49
N CYS A 84 -0.82 6.64 9.78
CA CYS A 84 -0.46 7.96 10.30
C CYS A 84 -1.69 8.81 10.64
N VAL A 85 -2.74 8.77 9.80
CA VAL A 85 -4.00 9.48 10.07
C VAL A 85 -4.74 8.86 11.27
N MET A 86 -4.82 7.54 11.35
CA MET A 86 -5.49 6.85 12.47
C MET A 86 -4.84 7.10 13.83
N GLU A 87 -3.51 7.19 13.87
CA GLU A 87 -2.76 7.50 15.09
C GLU A 87 -2.71 9.02 15.39
N GLY A 88 -3.31 9.85 14.54
CA GLY A 88 -3.35 11.30 14.71
C GLY A 88 -2.00 11.99 14.51
N LEU A 89 -1.06 11.36 13.82
CA LEU A 89 0.26 11.95 13.51
C LEU A 89 0.16 13.06 12.46
N VAL A 90 -0.83 12.94 11.57
CA VAL A 90 -1.24 13.96 10.59
C VAL A 90 -2.75 13.89 10.43
N THR A 91 -3.40 14.99 10.08
CA THR A 91 -4.81 14.95 9.66
C THR A 91 -4.95 14.54 8.19
N GLN A 92 -6.16 14.17 7.79
CA GLN A 92 -6.45 13.89 6.38
C GLN A 92 -6.25 15.16 5.53
N GLU A 93 -6.65 16.32 6.05
CA GLU A 93 -6.49 17.61 5.39
C GLU A 93 -5.01 17.99 5.19
N GLU A 94 -4.18 17.81 6.21
CA GLU A 94 -2.73 18.08 6.12
C GLU A 94 -2.05 17.17 5.08
N LEU A 95 -2.46 15.89 5.03
CA LEU A 95 -1.94 14.94 4.05
C LEU A 95 -2.35 15.33 2.62
N ASP A 96 -3.63 15.65 2.41
CA ASP A 96 -4.17 16.03 1.11
C ASP A 96 -3.56 17.34 0.61
N GLU A 97 -3.41 18.33 1.49
CA GLU A 97 -2.73 19.59 1.19
C GLU A 97 -1.29 19.33 0.77
N ARG A 98 -0.56 18.50 1.52
CA ARG A 98 0.83 18.19 1.21
C ARG A 98 0.98 17.47 -0.13
N ILE A 99 0.07 16.54 -0.45
CA ILE A 99 0.03 15.86 -1.75
C ILE A 99 -0.22 16.88 -2.88
N ALA A 100 -1.16 17.81 -2.69
CA ALA A 100 -1.45 18.85 -3.67
C ALA A 100 -0.22 19.74 -3.94
N GLN A 101 0.46 20.20 -2.89
CA GLN A 101 1.70 20.99 -2.99
C GLN A 101 2.82 20.24 -3.74
N ILE A 102 3.00 18.94 -3.46
CA ILE A 102 4.01 18.11 -4.14
C ILE A 102 3.66 17.95 -5.62
N ARG A 103 2.37 17.74 -5.95
CA ARG A 103 1.89 17.62 -7.33
C ARG A 103 2.10 18.92 -8.11
N GLU A 104 1.83 20.07 -7.49
CA GLU A 104 2.07 21.38 -8.10
C GLU A 104 3.56 21.60 -8.38
N ARG A 105 4.43 21.38 -7.38
CA ARG A 105 5.89 21.46 -7.57
C ARG A 105 6.40 20.53 -8.67
N GLY A 106 5.82 19.34 -8.80
CA GLY A 106 6.16 18.39 -9.86
C GLY A 106 5.73 18.85 -11.26
N ARG A 107 4.69 19.68 -11.39
CA ARG A 107 4.29 20.29 -12.68
C ARG A 107 5.15 21.48 -13.05
N ASP A 108 5.56 22.28 -12.07
CA ASP A 108 6.36 23.50 -12.31
C ASP A 108 7.84 23.19 -12.57
N GLY A 109 8.32 22.02 -12.15
CA GLY A 109 9.68 21.53 -12.38
C GLY A 109 9.84 20.61 -13.59
N ALA A 110 8.80 20.47 -14.43
CA ALA A 110 8.80 19.65 -15.65
C ALA A 110 8.97 20.50 -16.92
#